data_AF-A0A842Q1Y0-F1
#
_entry.id   AF-A0A842Q1Y0-F1
#
_cell.length_a   1.000
_cell.length_b   1.000
_cell.length_c   1.000
_cell.angle_alpha   90.00
_cell.angle_beta   90.00
_cell.angle_gamma   90.00
#
_symmetry.space_group_name_H-M   'P 1'
#
loop_
_entity.id
_entity.type
_entity.pdbx_description
1 polymer ?
#
loop_
_entity_poly.entity_id
_entity_poly.type
_entity_poly.pdbx_seq_one_letter_code
_entity_poly.pdbx_strand_id
1 'polypeptide(L)'
;MYSPAIFPSVFLLIIVAATVILSTSIEGVTIEDHSVYASPSSTSTLPGFNFAAAGDWACTSYTTDTVNNIVDKNPEVILGLGDLSYEDTADCWLEIVEPIDDNMKIAIGNHEVEVESKLTQYMEHFGLTSQYY
;
A
#
# COMPACT_ATOMS: atom_id res chain seq x y z
N MET A 1 57.89 -18.77 -18.22
CA MET A 1 57.32 -17.91 -19.27
C MET A 1 56.02 -17.36 -18.71
N TYR A 2 56.08 -16.21 -18.04
CA TYR A 2 54.95 -15.59 -17.34
C TYR A 2 54.09 -14.85 -18.37
N SER A 3 52.82 -15.21 -18.48
CA SER A 3 51.81 -14.37 -19.15
C SER A 3 51.33 -13.33 -18.13
N PRO A 4 51.41 -12.02 -18.39
CA PRO A 4 50.87 -11.05 -17.46
C PRO A 4 49.35 -11.16 -17.51
N ALA A 5 48.73 -11.49 -16.38
CA ALA A 5 47.29 -11.38 -16.21
C ALA A 5 46.93 -9.88 -16.25
N ILE A 6 46.67 -9.36 -17.46
CA ILE A 6 46.21 -7.98 -17.68
C ILE A 6 44.71 -7.83 -17.31
N PHE A 7 44.04 -8.93 -16.96
CA PHE A 7 42.59 -8.97 -16.79
C PHE A 7 42.00 -8.34 -15.50
N PRO A 8 42.63 -8.35 -14.30
CA PRO A 8 41.97 -7.79 -13.11
C PRO A 8 42.02 -6.26 -13.06
N SER A 9 43.05 -5.64 -13.64
CA SER A 9 43.23 -4.17 -13.58
C SER A 9 42.28 -3.43 -14.51
N VAL A 10 42.05 -3.95 -15.72
CA VAL A 10 41.10 -3.35 -16.69
C VAL A 10 39.66 -3.49 -16.19
N PHE A 11 39.31 -4.62 -15.57
CA PHE A 11 37.97 -4.84 -15.01
C PHE A 11 37.68 -3.93 -13.81
N LEU A 12 38.68 -3.71 -12.95
CA LEU A 12 38.56 -2.79 -11.82
C LEU A 12 38.41 -1.32 -12.28
N LEU A 13 39.16 -0.92 -13.33
CA LEU A 13 39.02 0.40 -13.95
C LEU A 13 37.64 0.62 -14.59
N ILE A 14 37.07 -0.40 -15.22
CA ILE A 14 35.71 -0.32 -15.80
C ILE A 14 34.65 -0.19 -14.69
N ILE A 15 34.78 -0.93 -13.58
CA ILE A 15 33.85 -0.82 -12.45
C ILE A 15 33.94 0.57 -11.79
N VAL A 16 35.16 1.06 -11.55
CA VAL A 16 35.36 2.40 -10.96
C VAL A 16 34.82 3.48 -11.90
N ALA A 17 35.10 3.41 -13.21
CA ALA A 17 34.57 4.35 -14.18
C ALA A 17 33.03 4.32 -14.25
N ALA A 18 32.41 3.13 -14.23
CA ALA A 18 30.95 2.99 -14.26
C ALA A 18 30.29 3.58 -12.99
N THR A 19 30.88 3.38 -11.81
CA THR A 19 30.36 3.97 -10.56
C THR A 19 30.48 5.50 -10.54
N VAL A 20 31.57 6.05 -11.07
CA VAL A 20 31.77 7.50 -11.16
C VAL A 20 30.78 8.14 -12.16
N ILE A 21 30.53 7.50 -13.31
CA ILE A 21 29.58 7.97 -14.31
C ILE A 21 28.13 7.94 -13.79
N LEU A 22 27.77 6.95 -12.95
CA LEU A 22 26.44 6.88 -12.32
C LEU A 22 26.24 7.99 -11.27
N SER A 23 27.30 8.40 -10.56
CA SER A 23 27.23 9.50 -9.60
C SER A 23 27.22 10.91 -10.23
N THR A 24 27.67 11.07 -11.48
CA THR A 24 27.75 12.39 -12.14
C THR A 24 26.61 12.68 -13.11
N SER A 25 25.63 11.79 -13.26
CA SER A 25 24.53 11.95 -14.24
C SER A 25 23.13 12.08 -13.64
N ILE A 26 23.01 12.40 -12.34
CA ILE A 26 21.75 12.96 -11.81
C ILE A 26 21.80 14.48 -11.95
N GLU A 27 21.89 14.97 -13.18
CA GLU A 27 21.45 16.34 -13.48
C GLU A 27 19.91 16.29 -13.46
N GLY A 28 19.35 16.59 -12.28
CA GLY A 28 17.94 16.94 -12.08
C GLY A 28 16.92 16.06 -12.80
N VAL A 29 16.42 15.03 -12.12
CA VAL A 29 15.05 14.58 -12.40
C VAL A 29 14.14 15.75 -12.04
N THR A 30 13.74 16.53 -13.04
CA THR A 30 12.61 17.44 -12.89
C THR A 30 11.38 16.55 -12.75
N ILE A 31 10.97 16.30 -11.51
CA ILE A 31 9.60 15.86 -11.26
C ILE A 31 8.75 17.06 -11.66
N GLU A 32 8.11 16.99 -12.83
CA GLU A 32 7.04 17.92 -13.13
C GLU A 32 5.97 17.67 -12.07
N ASP A 33 5.85 18.60 -11.13
CA ASP A 33 4.73 18.66 -10.21
C ASP A 33 3.49 19.02 -11.03
N HIS A 34 2.85 18.00 -11.60
CA HIS A 34 1.52 18.13 -12.19
C HIS A 34 0.48 18.23 -11.08
N SER A 35 0.60 19.25 -10.23
CA SER A 35 -0.48 19.67 -9.35
C SER A 35 -1.59 20.26 -10.23
N VAL A 36 -2.62 19.46 -10.53
CA VAL A 36 -3.84 19.97 -11.16
C VAL A 36 -4.59 20.78 -10.10
N TYR A 37 -4.36 22.09 -10.08
CA TYR A 37 -5.20 23.00 -9.30
C TYR A 37 -6.56 23.09 -10.00
N ALA A 38 -7.60 22.54 -9.35
CA ALA A 38 -8.96 22.91 -9.69
C ALA A 38 -9.10 24.42 -9.45
N SER A 39 -9.22 25.20 -10.52
CA SER A 39 -9.49 26.63 -10.41
C SER A 39 -10.84 26.82 -9.71
N PRO A 40 -10.94 27.57 -8.59
CA PRO A 40 -12.20 27.71 -7.87
C PRO A 40 -13.13 28.61 -8.69
N SER A 41 -13.95 27.99 -9.53
CA SER A 41 -15.10 28.64 -10.13
C SER A 41 -16.17 28.78 -9.06
N SER A 42 -16.37 29.99 -8.54
CA SER A 42 -17.37 30.33 -7.50
C SER A 42 -17.29 29.47 -6.23
N THR A 43 -16.57 29.99 -5.24
CA THR A 43 -16.30 29.40 -3.91
C THR A 43 -17.57 28.97 -3.17
N SER A 44 -18.00 27.74 -3.41
CA SER A 44 -18.55 26.90 -2.35
C SER A 44 -17.36 26.19 -1.72
N THR A 45 -17.06 26.49 -0.46
CA THR A 45 -16.13 25.66 0.30
C THR A 45 -16.82 24.33 0.54
N LEU A 46 -16.37 23.28 -0.15
CA LEU A 46 -16.78 21.92 0.20
C LEU A 46 -16.39 21.65 1.66
N PRO A 47 -17.20 20.89 2.42
CA PRO A 47 -16.78 20.44 3.73
C PRO A 47 -15.47 19.64 3.60
N GLY A 48 -14.61 19.72 4.61
CA GLY A 48 -13.43 18.87 4.68
C GLY A 48 -13.82 17.40 4.61
N PHE A 49 -12.96 16.58 4.03
CA PHE A 49 -13.14 15.14 3.89
C PHE A 49 -11.83 14.45 4.24
N ASN A 50 -11.89 13.43 5.07
CA ASN A 50 -10.78 12.62 5.52
C ASN A 50 -11.08 11.16 5.21
N PHE A 51 -10.01 10.43 4.93
CA PHE A 51 -10.07 8.99 4.78
C PHE A 51 -8.91 8.35 5.54
N ALA A 52 -9.14 7.15 6.05
CA ALA A 52 -8.08 6.28 6.54
C ALA A 52 -7.83 5.17 5.51
N ALA A 53 -6.58 4.74 5.38
CA ALA A 53 -6.22 3.63 4.52
C ALA A 53 -5.13 2.78 5.19
N ALA A 54 -5.34 1.47 5.23
CA ALA A 54 -4.39 0.50 5.77
C ALA A 54 -4.60 -0.87 5.11
N GLY A 55 -3.53 -1.65 5.00
CA GLY A 55 -3.49 -3.01 4.46
C GLY A 55 -2.54 -3.86 5.29
N ASP A 56 -2.36 -5.13 4.91
CA ASP A 56 -1.44 -6.06 5.58
C ASP A 56 -1.71 -6.11 7.09
N TRP A 57 -2.97 -6.36 7.44
CA TRP A 57 -3.47 -6.17 8.80
C TRP A 57 -3.03 -7.31 9.74
N ALA A 58 -3.46 -8.53 9.44
CA ALA A 58 -3.42 -9.71 10.31
C ALA A 58 -4.30 -9.58 11.57
N CYS A 59 -4.33 -10.65 12.37
CA CYS A 59 -5.09 -10.73 13.63
C CYS A 59 -4.16 -10.53 14.85
N THR A 60 -3.70 -9.29 15.06
CA THR A 60 -2.72 -8.95 16.11
C THR A 60 -3.15 -7.75 16.95
N SER A 61 -2.45 -7.51 18.07
CA SER A 61 -2.65 -6.29 18.86
C SER A 61 -2.31 -5.01 18.09
N TYR A 62 -1.42 -5.08 17.10
CA TYR A 62 -1.09 -3.93 16.23
C TYR A 62 -2.26 -3.56 15.31
N THR A 63 -3.05 -4.55 14.91
CA THR A 63 -4.31 -4.34 14.19
C THR A 63 -5.31 -3.59 15.07
N THR A 64 -5.46 -3.98 16.33
CA THR A 64 -6.29 -3.27 17.31
C THR A 64 -5.83 -1.82 17.51
N ASP A 65 -4.52 -1.59 17.65
CA ASP A 65 -3.97 -0.22 17.74
C ASP A 65 -4.25 0.60 16.48
N THR A 66 -4.19 -0.02 15.30
CA THR A 66 -4.54 0.62 14.03
C THR A 66 -6.01 1.00 13.99
N VAL A 67 -6.92 0.11 14.39
CA VAL A 67 -8.36 0.39 14.49
C VAL A 67 -8.62 1.54 15.47
N ASN A 68 -8.01 1.51 16.66
CA ASN A 68 -8.16 2.59 17.64
C ASN A 68 -7.68 3.94 17.08
N ASN A 69 -6.54 3.96 16.38
CA ASN A 69 -6.07 5.18 15.72
C ASN A 69 -7.07 5.69 14.66
N ILE A 70 -7.72 4.80 13.90
CA ILE A 70 -8.73 5.17 12.91
C ILE A 70 -9.97 5.75 13.60
N VAL A 71 -10.47 5.07 14.65
CA VAL A 71 -11.60 5.55 15.47
C VAL A 71 -11.31 6.96 16.01
N ASP A 72 -10.12 7.19 16.55
CA ASP A 72 -9.70 8.49 17.09
C ASP A 72 -9.66 9.61 16.04
N LYS A 73 -9.47 9.27 14.76
CA LYS A 73 -9.50 10.25 13.66
C LYS A 73 -10.89 10.45 13.07
N ASN A 74 -11.83 9.54 13.32
CA ASN A 74 -13.21 9.60 12.84
C ASN A 74 -13.31 10.01 11.34
N PRO A 75 -12.68 9.27 10.42
CA PRO A 75 -12.72 9.58 8.99
C PRO A 75 -14.11 9.31 8.39
N GLU A 76 -14.42 9.98 7.28
CA GLU A 76 -15.67 9.78 6.55
C GLU A 76 -15.69 8.46 5.74
N VAL A 77 -14.52 7.93 5.38
CA VAL A 77 -14.38 6.61 4.71
C VAL A 77 -13.09 5.92 5.13
N ILE A 78 -13.12 4.60 5.19
CA ILE A 78 -11.94 3.77 5.45
C ILE A 78 -11.70 2.82 4.28
N LEU A 79 -10.44 2.66 3.90
CA LEU A 79 -10.00 1.78 2.81
C LEU A 79 -9.12 0.66 3.38
N GLY A 80 -9.64 -0.56 3.43
CA GLY A 80 -8.89 -1.78 3.73
C GLY A 80 -8.21 -2.30 2.46
N LEU A 81 -6.90 -2.18 2.36
CA LEU A 81 -6.15 -2.35 1.11
C LEU A 81 -5.79 -3.82 0.76
N GLY A 82 -6.50 -4.80 1.33
CA GLY A 82 -6.23 -6.23 1.15
C GLY A 82 -5.25 -6.80 2.17
N ASP A 83 -5.09 -8.12 2.12
CA ASP A 83 -4.30 -8.92 3.05
C ASP A 83 -4.77 -8.70 4.50
N LEU A 84 -5.94 -9.26 4.78
CA LEU A 84 -6.76 -8.89 5.92
C LEU A 84 -6.44 -9.76 7.14
N SER A 85 -6.82 -11.05 7.15
CA SER A 85 -6.62 -11.88 8.36
C SER A 85 -5.27 -12.60 8.40
N TYR A 86 -4.69 -12.96 7.25
CA TYR A 86 -3.60 -13.97 7.14
C TYR A 86 -3.94 -15.34 7.77
N GLU A 87 -5.20 -15.57 8.16
CA GLU A 87 -5.69 -16.82 8.75
C GLU A 87 -6.56 -17.59 7.75
N ASP A 88 -6.96 -18.82 8.06
CA ASP A 88 -7.86 -19.61 7.19
C ASP A 88 -9.31 -19.09 7.15
N THR A 89 -9.68 -18.19 8.08
CA THR A 89 -11.02 -17.58 8.21
C THR A 89 -10.93 -16.06 8.34
N ALA A 90 -12.05 -15.36 8.11
CA ALA A 90 -12.17 -13.92 8.27
C ALA A 90 -12.47 -13.48 9.70
N ASP A 91 -13.01 -14.39 10.52
CA ASP A 91 -13.62 -14.12 11.84
C ASP A 91 -12.77 -13.21 12.74
N CYS A 92 -11.47 -13.51 12.90
CA CYS A 92 -10.62 -12.75 13.82
C CYS A 92 -10.39 -11.31 13.37
N TRP A 93 -10.26 -11.06 12.06
CA TRP A 93 -10.04 -9.72 11.56
C TRP A 93 -11.35 -8.92 11.59
N LEU A 94 -12.47 -9.54 11.19
CA LEU A 94 -13.80 -8.94 11.27
C LEU A 94 -14.17 -8.55 12.71
N GLU A 95 -13.82 -9.36 13.71
CA GLU A 95 -14.01 -9.02 15.13
C GLU A 95 -13.19 -7.78 15.54
N ILE A 96 -11.94 -7.65 15.06
CA ILE A 96 -11.08 -6.50 15.40
C ILE A 96 -11.59 -5.22 14.73
N VAL A 97 -12.07 -5.29 13.48
CA VAL A 97 -12.51 -4.10 12.72
C VAL A 97 -13.97 -3.74 12.89
N GLU A 98 -14.77 -4.52 13.63
CA GLU A 98 -16.19 -4.23 13.95
C GLU A 98 -16.45 -2.74 14.31
N PRO A 99 -15.61 -2.03 15.09
CA PRO A 99 -15.88 -0.62 15.41
C PRO A 99 -15.86 0.35 14.22
N ILE A 100 -15.33 -0.09 13.07
CA ILE A 100 -15.08 0.75 11.88
C ILE A 100 -15.58 0.12 10.57
N ASP A 101 -16.21 -1.05 10.63
CA ASP A 101 -16.59 -1.87 9.46
C ASP A 101 -17.67 -1.19 8.59
N ASP A 102 -18.65 -0.54 9.19
CA ASP A 102 -19.77 0.15 8.53
C ASP A 102 -19.31 1.22 7.54
N ASN A 103 -18.18 1.87 7.83
CA ASN A 103 -17.59 2.94 7.01
C ASN A 103 -16.42 2.45 6.15
N MET A 104 -16.14 1.15 6.13
CA MET A 104 -15.02 0.55 5.43
C MET A 104 -15.39 0.04 4.03
N LYS A 105 -14.46 0.19 3.10
CA LYS A 105 -14.42 -0.48 1.80
C LYS A 105 -13.15 -1.32 1.71
N ILE A 106 -13.24 -2.55 1.21
CA ILE A 106 -12.08 -3.45 1.14
C ILE A 106 -11.67 -3.78 -0.30
N ALA A 107 -10.37 -3.97 -0.51
CA ALA A 107 -9.84 -4.71 -1.65
C ALA A 107 -9.55 -6.17 -1.23
N ILE A 108 -9.66 -7.10 -2.17
CA ILE A 108 -9.27 -8.51 -1.97
C ILE A 108 -7.79 -8.66 -2.35
N GLY A 109 -6.95 -9.04 -1.37
CA GLY A 109 -5.52 -9.29 -1.56
C GLY A 109 -5.23 -10.73 -2.00
N ASN A 110 -3.94 -11.07 -2.14
CA ASN A 110 -3.56 -12.44 -2.46
C ASN A 110 -3.83 -13.39 -1.29
N HIS A 111 -3.76 -12.92 -0.04
CA HIS A 111 -4.03 -13.78 1.12
C HIS A 111 -5.50 -14.16 1.25
N GLU A 112 -6.43 -13.39 0.67
CA GLU A 112 -7.86 -13.74 0.70
C GLU A 112 -8.22 -14.89 -0.25
N VAL A 113 -7.48 -15.06 -1.35
CA VAL A 113 -7.76 -16.09 -2.38
C VAL A 113 -7.08 -17.44 -2.13
N GLU A 114 -6.26 -17.55 -1.07
CA GLU A 114 -5.62 -18.81 -0.67
C GLU A 114 -6.63 -19.86 -0.18
N VAL A 115 -7.77 -19.40 0.36
CA VAL A 115 -8.83 -20.24 0.90
C VAL A 115 -10.20 -19.73 0.42
N GLU A 116 -10.87 -20.50 -0.44
CA GLU A 116 -12.15 -20.11 -1.06
C GLU A 116 -13.27 -19.75 -0.06
N SER A 117 -13.32 -20.44 1.09
CA SER A 117 -14.31 -20.11 2.13
C SER A 117 -14.05 -18.76 2.78
N LYS A 118 -12.78 -18.37 2.97
CA LYS A 118 -12.40 -17.05 3.49
C LYS A 118 -12.75 -15.95 2.50
N LEU A 119 -12.44 -16.15 1.22
CA LEU A 119 -12.85 -15.24 0.16
C LEU A 119 -14.37 -15.01 0.19
N THR A 120 -15.14 -16.09 0.30
CA THR A 120 -16.61 -16.03 0.37
C THR A 120 -17.08 -15.24 1.58
N GLN A 121 -16.48 -15.45 2.77
CA GLN A 121 -16.81 -14.70 3.97
C GLN A 121 -16.62 -13.18 3.78
N TYR A 122 -15.50 -12.74 3.21
CA TYR A 122 -15.27 -11.31 2.95
C TYR A 122 -16.22 -10.76 1.88
N MET A 123 -16.47 -11.49 0.79
CA MET A 123 -17.39 -11.04 -0.24
C MET A 123 -18.82 -10.90 0.28
N GLU A 124 -19.28 -11.84 1.10
CA GLU A 124 -20.62 -11.80 1.70
C GLU A 124 -20.74 -10.69 2.74
N HIS A 125 -19.76 -10.56 3.66
CA HIS A 125 -19.78 -9.55 4.72
C HIS A 125 -19.80 -8.12 4.15
N PHE A 126 -18.97 -7.83 3.15
CA PHE A 126 -18.88 -6.50 2.52
C PHE A 126 -19.84 -6.31 1.33
N GLY A 127 -20.69 -7.28 1.02
CA GLY A 127 -21.68 -7.20 -0.05
C GLY A 127 -21.08 -7.05 -1.45
N LEU A 128 -19.93 -7.69 -1.70
CA LEU A 128 -19.19 -7.61 -2.95
C LEU A 128 -19.71 -8.62 -3.98
N THR A 129 -19.95 -8.17 -5.22
CA THR A 129 -20.29 -9.05 -6.35
C THR A 129 -19.08 -9.45 -7.19
N SER A 130 -17.95 -8.77 -6.97
CA SER A 130 -16.65 -8.99 -7.59
C SER A 130 -15.56 -8.73 -6.56
N GLN A 131 -14.33 -9.21 -6.80
CA GLN A 131 -13.17 -8.95 -5.92
C GLN A 131 -12.71 -7.47 -5.92
N TYR A 132 -13.41 -6.62 -6.69
CA TYR A 132 -13.17 -5.19 -6.84
C TYR A 132 -14.53 -4.45 -6.94
N TYR A 133 -14.55 -3.18 -6.52
CA TYR A 133 -15.71 -2.29 -6.61
C TYR A 133 -15.96 -1.75 -8.02
#